data_AF-A0A963MZM0-F1
#
_entry.id   AF-A0A963MZM0-F1
#
_cell.length_a   1.000
_cell.length_b   1.000
_cell.length_c   1.000
_cell.angle_alpha   90.00
_cell.angle_beta   90.00
_cell.angle_gamma   90.00
#
_symmetry.space_group_name_H-M   'P 1'
#
loop_
_entity.id
_entity.type
_entity.pdbx_description
1 polymer ?
#
loop_
_entity_poly.entity_id
_entity_poly.type
_entity_poly.pdbx_seq_one_letter_code
_entity_poly.pdbx_strand_id
1 'polypeptide(L)'
;MPRHTKIVATLGPSSSSAEVLERMVHAGIDVVRMNFSHGTADDHIARAEAIRDASARVGRPVGILADLQGPKIRIGKFEEQRVTLARDDEFILDATCTSGNRQRVGLDYRDLPRDVKTGDVLLLDDGRLKLRVERVFGSEIRTRVLVGGELSNNKGINRQGGGLTAPALTAKDMDDIKTAARIGVDFVAVSFPKSAADMYMARQLMRAAGSTALLIAKIERT
;
A
#
# COMPACT_ATOMS: atom_id res chain seq x y z
N MET A 1 -31.39 -19.22 -6.67
CA MET A 1 -31.36 -17.74 -6.58
C MET A 1 -30.00 -17.25 -7.04
N PRO A 2 -29.90 -16.23 -7.90
CA PRO A 2 -28.60 -15.65 -8.25
C PRO A 2 -27.97 -14.99 -7.00
N ARG A 3 -26.62 -15.02 -6.92
CA ARG A 3 -25.87 -14.39 -5.83
C ARG A 3 -25.98 -12.86 -5.90
N HIS A 4 -26.33 -12.23 -4.78
CA HIS A 4 -26.42 -10.76 -4.67
C HIS A 4 -25.06 -10.11 -4.31
N THR A 5 -24.38 -10.60 -3.28
CA THR A 5 -23.08 -10.08 -2.80
C THR A 5 -21.94 -10.36 -3.77
N LYS A 6 -21.25 -9.34 -4.27
CA LYS A 6 -20.17 -9.47 -5.27
C LYS A 6 -18.84 -10.00 -4.71
N ILE A 7 -18.08 -10.72 -5.52
CA ILE A 7 -16.79 -11.33 -5.20
C ILE A 7 -15.67 -10.57 -5.93
N VAL A 8 -14.74 -10.04 -5.15
CA VAL A 8 -13.49 -9.43 -5.64
C VAL A 8 -12.34 -10.39 -5.32
N ALA A 9 -11.51 -10.75 -6.29
CA ALA A 9 -10.30 -11.55 -6.04
C ALA A 9 -9.05 -10.84 -6.56
N THR A 10 -7.93 -10.96 -5.83
CA THR A 10 -6.67 -10.33 -6.22
C THR A 10 -5.89 -11.24 -7.16
N LEU A 11 -5.45 -10.69 -8.30
CA LEU A 11 -4.58 -11.42 -9.23
C LEU A 11 -3.12 -11.34 -8.79
N GLY A 12 -2.46 -12.48 -8.77
CA GLY A 12 -1.05 -12.63 -8.45
C GLY A 12 -0.40 -13.77 -9.24
N PRO A 13 0.85 -14.14 -8.91
CA PRO A 13 1.57 -15.21 -9.59
C PRO A 13 0.84 -16.56 -9.61
N SER A 14 0.05 -16.86 -8.58
CA SER A 14 -0.73 -18.10 -8.50
C SER A 14 -1.99 -18.12 -9.37
N SER A 15 -2.34 -17.00 -10.02
CA SER A 15 -3.58 -16.83 -10.78
C SER A 15 -3.33 -16.24 -12.17
N SER A 16 -2.14 -16.42 -12.73
CA SER A 16 -1.74 -15.80 -14.01
C SER A 16 -1.96 -16.68 -15.24
N SER A 17 -2.27 -17.98 -15.08
CA SER A 17 -2.54 -18.86 -16.22
C SER A 17 -3.96 -18.66 -16.74
N ALA A 18 -4.14 -18.80 -18.06
CA ALA A 18 -5.44 -18.68 -18.71
C ALA A 18 -6.48 -19.66 -18.13
N GLU A 19 -6.08 -20.91 -17.88
CA GLU A 19 -6.95 -21.94 -17.29
C GLU A 19 -7.45 -21.54 -15.89
N VAL A 20 -6.59 -20.97 -15.06
CA VAL A 20 -6.98 -20.52 -13.71
C VAL A 20 -7.92 -19.32 -13.80
N LEU A 21 -7.64 -18.37 -14.69
CA LEU A 21 -8.53 -17.22 -14.90
C LEU A 21 -9.92 -17.67 -15.35
N GLU A 22 -10.03 -18.55 -16.34
CA GLU A 22 -11.31 -19.10 -16.79
C GLU A 22 -12.06 -19.82 -15.67
N ARG A 23 -11.36 -20.66 -14.89
CA ARG A 23 -11.94 -21.31 -13.72
C ARG A 23 -12.45 -20.31 -12.68
N MET A 24 -11.74 -19.20 -12.45
CA MET A 24 -12.19 -18.13 -11.56
C MET A 24 -13.47 -17.45 -12.09
N VAL A 25 -13.56 -17.21 -13.41
CA VAL A 25 -14.77 -16.67 -14.04
C VAL A 25 -15.96 -17.63 -13.92
N HIS A 26 -15.74 -18.92 -14.20
CA HIS A 26 -16.77 -19.95 -14.03
C HIS A 26 -17.24 -20.08 -12.57
N ALA A 27 -16.31 -20.01 -11.62
CA ALA A 27 -16.60 -20.03 -10.19
C ALA A 27 -17.38 -18.78 -9.72
N GLY A 28 -17.39 -17.71 -10.52
CA GLY A 28 -18.25 -16.55 -10.35
C GLY A 28 -17.58 -15.37 -9.67
N ILE A 29 -16.30 -15.10 -9.96
CA ILE A 29 -15.69 -13.79 -9.68
C ILE A 29 -16.45 -12.68 -10.42
N ASP A 30 -16.61 -11.51 -9.79
CA ASP A 30 -17.24 -10.34 -10.43
C ASP A 30 -16.23 -9.24 -10.74
N VAL A 31 -15.18 -9.11 -9.93
CA VAL A 31 -14.12 -8.10 -10.12
C VAL A 31 -12.77 -8.72 -9.82
N VAL A 32 -11.78 -8.45 -10.67
CA VAL A 32 -10.38 -8.72 -10.36
C VAL A 32 -9.69 -7.48 -9.80
N ARG A 33 -8.99 -7.63 -8.69
CA ARG A 33 -8.11 -6.61 -8.12
C ARG A 33 -6.69 -6.81 -8.63
N MET A 34 -6.14 -5.78 -9.25
CA MET A 34 -4.71 -5.67 -9.58
C MET A 34 -4.05 -4.78 -8.54
N ASN A 35 -3.13 -5.35 -7.75
CA ASN A 35 -2.43 -4.61 -6.71
C ASN A 35 -1.16 -3.96 -7.28
N PHE A 36 -1.18 -2.63 -7.50
CA PHE A 36 -0.07 -1.88 -8.09
C PHE A 36 1.12 -1.70 -7.14
N SER A 37 1.03 -2.23 -5.91
CA SER A 37 2.18 -2.37 -5.00
C SER A 37 3.23 -3.35 -5.51
N HIS A 38 2.89 -4.21 -6.48
CA HIS A 38 3.73 -5.28 -7.01
C HIS A 38 3.52 -5.44 -8.51
N GLY A 39 4.57 -5.82 -9.22
CA GLY A 39 4.54 -5.96 -10.68
C GLY A 39 4.85 -4.65 -11.39
N THR A 40 5.06 -4.77 -12.69
CA THR A 40 5.31 -3.66 -13.61
C THR A 40 4.03 -3.23 -14.31
N ALA A 41 4.07 -2.08 -14.99
CA ALA A 41 2.94 -1.63 -15.80
C ALA A 41 2.55 -2.67 -16.88
N ASP A 42 3.55 -3.31 -17.50
CA ASP A 42 3.34 -4.31 -18.55
C ASP A 42 2.72 -5.60 -17.98
N ASP A 43 3.14 -6.01 -16.77
CA ASP A 43 2.51 -7.14 -16.07
C ASP A 43 1.02 -6.90 -15.83
N HIS A 44 0.64 -5.66 -15.45
CA HIS A 44 -0.75 -5.31 -15.22
C HIS A 44 -1.57 -5.27 -16.51
N ILE A 45 -0.99 -4.80 -17.62
CA ILE A 45 -1.63 -4.80 -18.93
C ILE A 45 -1.89 -6.23 -19.41
N ALA A 46 -0.87 -7.09 -19.36
CA ALA A 46 -1.01 -8.48 -19.76
C ALA A 46 -2.08 -9.22 -18.93
N ARG A 47 -2.14 -8.95 -17.61
CA ARG A 47 -3.20 -9.50 -16.74
C ARG A 47 -4.59 -8.99 -17.11
N ALA A 48 -4.71 -7.73 -17.50
CA ALA A 48 -5.98 -7.13 -17.91
C ALA A 48 -6.50 -7.71 -19.22
N GLU A 49 -5.62 -7.95 -20.18
CA GLU A 49 -5.94 -8.63 -21.44
C GLU A 49 -6.39 -10.08 -21.16
N ALA A 50 -5.61 -10.81 -20.36
CA ALA A 50 -5.91 -12.21 -20.04
C ALA A 50 -7.26 -12.40 -19.34
N ILE A 51 -7.63 -11.53 -18.39
CA ILE A 51 -8.95 -11.62 -17.72
C ILE A 51 -10.10 -11.22 -18.64
N ARG A 52 -9.91 -10.24 -19.54
CA ARG A 52 -10.91 -9.86 -20.54
C ARG A 52 -11.17 -10.99 -21.51
N ASP A 53 -10.12 -11.65 -21.97
CA ASP A 53 -10.20 -12.81 -22.82
C ASP A 53 -10.95 -13.97 -22.14
N ALA A 54 -10.62 -14.28 -20.89
CA ALA A 54 -11.33 -15.29 -20.10
C ALA A 54 -12.81 -14.92 -19.88
N SER A 55 -13.09 -13.65 -19.57
CA SER A 55 -14.44 -13.11 -19.41
C SER A 55 -15.26 -13.26 -20.70
N ALA A 56 -14.66 -12.95 -21.85
CA ALA A 56 -15.30 -13.08 -23.17
C ALA A 56 -15.58 -14.54 -23.53
N ARG A 57 -14.62 -15.46 -23.32
CA ARG A 57 -14.81 -16.89 -23.59
C ARG A 57 -15.91 -17.52 -22.74
N VAL A 58 -16.00 -17.14 -21.48
CA VAL A 58 -17.03 -17.66 -20.55
C VAL A 58 -18.37 -16.96 -20.73
N GLY A 59 -18.40 -15.79 -21.37
CA GLY A 59 -19.61 -14.99 -21.56
C GLY A 59 -20.13 -14.34 -20.27
N ARG A 60 -19.23 -14.04 -19.32
CA ARG A 60 -19.56 -13.42 -18.03
C ARG A 60 -18.75 -12.15 -17.81
N PRO A 61 -19.37 -10.98 -17.62
CA PRO A 61 -18.65 -9.74 -17.34
C PRO A 61 -17.84 -9.83 -16.04
N VAL A 62 -16.58 -9.37 -16.10
CA VAL A 62 -15.69 -9.22 -14.95
C VAL A 62 -15.09 -7.83 -14.96
N GLY A 63 -15.30 -7.06 -13.90
CA GLY A 63 -14.70 -5.73 -13.75
C GLY A 63 -13.23 -5.81 -13.35
N ILE A 64 -12.48 -4.75 -13.60
CA ILE A 64 -11.08 -4.60 -13.23
C ILE A 64 -10.94 -3.44 -12.23
N LEU A 65 -10.36 -3.74 -11.08
CA LEU A 65 -10.02 -2.80 -10.01
C LEU A 65 -8.50 -2.62 -9.95
N ALA A 66 -8.01 -1.43 -10.27
CA ALA A 66 -6.65 -1.02 -9.94
C ALA A 66 -6.57 -0.55 -8.49
N ASP A 67 -5.78 -1.22 -7.65
CA ASP A 67 -5.52 -0.80 -6.27
C ASP A 67 -4.17 -0.09 -6.19
N LEU A 68 -4.23 1.24 -6.03
CA LEU A 68 -3.06 2.11 -5.93
C LEU A 68 -2.33 1.83 -4.61
N GLN A 69 -1.02 2.01 -4.63
CA GLN A 69 -0.18 1.67 -3.50
C GLN A 69 -0.40 2.64 -2.32
N GLY A 70 -0.49 3.94 -2.61
CA GLY A 70 -0.48 4.99 -1.61
C GLY A 70 0.88 5.12 -0.88
N PRO A 71 0.95 6.00 0.13
CA PRO A 71 2.17 6.25 0.88
C PRO A 71 2.50 5.06 1.80
N LYS A 72 3.51 4.26 1.42
CA LYS A 72 4.09 3.22 2.28
C LYS A 72 5.01 3.87 3.31
N ILE A 73 4.52 4.05 4.53
CA ILE A 73 5.37 4.46 5.66
C ILE A 73 5.86 3.20 6.34
N ARG A 74 7.11 2.84 6.08
CA ARG A 74 7.73 1.59 6.53
C ARG A 74 9.16 1.84 6.99
N ILE A 75 9.64 0.99 7.87
CA ILE A 75 11.08 0.86 8.12
C ILE A 75 11.77 0.21 6.92
N GLY A 76 13.06 0.47 6.76
CA GLY A 76 13.89 -0.13 5.72
C GLY A 76 14.27 -1.59 6.02
N LYS A 77 15.46 -1.98 5.57
CA LYS A 77 16.00 -3.33 5.74
C LYS A 77 17.09 -3.36 6.83
N PHE A 78 17.19 -4.48 7.52
CA PHE A 78 18.27 -4.83 8.44
C PHE A 78 19.31 -5.71 7.74
N GLU A 79 20.56 -5.61 8.20
CA GLU A 79 21.67 -6.49 7.80
C GLU A 79 21.34 -7.96 8.04
N GLU A 80 20.81 -8.26 9.23
CA GLU A 80 20.43 -9.63 9.64
C GLU A 80 18.93 -9.93 9.40
N GLN A 81 18.29 -9.21 8.48
CA GLN A 81 16.85 -9.28 8.12
C GLN A 81 15.85 -8.90 9.23
N ARG A 82 16.27 -8.95 10.48
CA ARG A 82 15.49 -8.64 11.67
C ARG A 82 16.37 -8.29 12.86
N VAL A 83 15.74 -7.67 13.85
CA VAL A 83 16.31 -7.42 15.18
C VAL A 83 15.27 -7.74 16.25
N THR A 84 15.72 -8.02 17.47
CA THR A 84 14.82 -8.13 18.63
C THR A 84 15.05 -6.94 19.54
N LEU A 85 13.99 -6.18 19.80
CA LEU A 85 14.00 -5.02 20.68
C LEU A 85 13.37 -5.40 22.02
N ALA A 86 14.06 -5.14 23.12
CA ALA A 86 13.51 -5.29 24.46
C ALA A 86 12.80 -4.00 24.89
N ARG A 87 11.94 -4.12 25.90
CA ARG A 87 11.34 -2.94 26.53
C ARG A 87 12.45 -2.04 27.09
N ASP A 88 12.24 -0.75 26.97
CA ASP A 88 13.16 0.31 27.41
C ASP A 88 14.48 0.40 26.64
N ASP A 89 14.65 -0.35 25.54
CA ASP A 89 15.79 -0.18 24.62
C ASP A 89 15.79 1.17 23.90
N GLU A 90 17.00 1.64 23.54
CA GLU A 90 17.23 2.71 22.57
C GLU A 90 17.08 2.19 21.15
N PHE A 91 16.29 2.89 20.34
CA PHE A 91 16.22 2.60 18.93
C PHE A 91 16.01 3.85 18.08
N ILE A 92 16.75 3.95 16.97
CA ILE A 92 16.74 5.13 16.10
C ILE A 92 16.09 4.78 14.77
N LEU A 93 15.10 5.58 14.35
CA LEU A 93 14.61 5.57 12.97
C LEU A 93 15.29 6.70 12.22
N ASP A 94 16.05 6.39 11.18
CA ASP A 94 16.90 7.36 10.48
C ASP A 94 16.60 7.40 8.99
N ALA A 95 16.16 8.57 8.49
CA ALA A 95 15.80 8.74 7.08
C ALA A 95 17.00 8.64 6.10
N THR A 96 18.23 8.65 6.60
CA THR A 96 19.45 8.52 5.81
C THR A 96 20.10 7.14 5.90
N CYS A 97 19.65 6.31 6.84
CA CYS A 97 20.18 4.96 7.04
C CYS A 97 19.76 4.05 5.88
N THR A 98 20.77 3.46 5.21
CA THR A 98 20.57 2.53 4.08
C THR A 98 20.51 1.07 4.53
N SER A 99 21.17 0.74 5.63
CA SER A 99 21.27 -0.61 6.19
C SER A 99 21.11 -0.56 7.70
N GLY A 100 20.03 -1.18 8.21
CA GLY A 100 19.68 -1.18 9.62
C GLY A 100 20.39 -2.25 10.43
N ASN A 101 20.50 -2.03 11.72
CA ASN A 101 21.08 -2.94 12.71
C ASN A 101 20.29 -2.86 14.03
N ARG A 102 20.84 -3.43 15.12
CA ARG A 102 20.17 -3.47 16.43
C ARG A 102 19.90 -2.08 17.05
N GLN A 103 20.63 -1.04 16.64
CA GLN A 103 20.51 0.31 17.19
C GLN A 103 19.68 1.25 16.30
N ARG A 104 19.67 1.02 14.98
CA ARG A 104 18.96 1.91 14.04
C ARG A 104 18.41 1.20 12.81
N VAL A 105 17.42 1.82 12.16
CA VAL A 105 16.90 1.36 10.86
C VAL A 105 16.52 2.53 9.96
N GLY A 106 16.65 2.30 8.65
CA GLY A 106 16.20 3.21 7.60
C GLY A 106 14.69 3.42 7.55
N LEU A 107 14.26 4.37 6.72
CA LEU A 107 12.86 4.71 6.47
C LEU A 107 12.57 4.79 4.96
N ASP A 108 11.46 4.20 4.53
CA ASP A 108 10.97 4.36 3.16
C ASP A 108 10.36 5.77 2.96
N TYR A 109 9.72 6.30 4.01
CA TYR A 109 9.19 7.67 4.03
C TYR A 109 10.18 8.60 4.72
N ARG A 110 11.04 9.24 3.91
CA ARG A 110 12.16 10.08 4.41
C ARG A 110 11.71 11.35 5.14
N ASP A 111 10.48 11.79 4.94
CA ASP A 111 9.91 12.96 5.62
C ASP A 111 9.31 12.63 6.99
N LEU A 112 9.30 11.36 7.44
CA LEU A 112 8.78 10.99 8.76
C LEU A 112 9.33 11.83 9.93
N PRO A 113 10.64 12.21 9.98
CA PRO A 113 11.15 13.07 11.04
C PRO A 113 10.45 14.43 11.14
N ARG A 114 9.85 14.93 10.05
CA ARG A 114 9.08 16.19 10.02
C ARG A 114 7.65 16.01 10.51
N ASP A 115 7.15 14.78 10.52
CA ASP A 115 5.78 14.42 10.88
C ASP A 115 5.61 14.03 12.35
N VAL A 116 6.70 13.92 13.10
CA VAL A 116 6.68 13.45 14.48
C VAL A 116 7.32 14.46 15.41
N LYS A 117 6.89 14.44 16.67
CA LYS A 117 7.43 15.27 17.75
C LYS A 117 7.70 14.45 19.00
N THR A 118 8.53 14.97 19.91
CA THR A 118 8.75 14.36 21.23
C THR A 118 7.41 14.05 21.90
N GLY A 119 7.31 12.83 22.44
CA GLY A 119 6.11 12.32 23.09
C GLY A 119 5.20 11.49 22.19
N ASP A 120 5.30 11.62 20.86
CA ASP A 120 4.51 10.79 19.95
C ASP A 120 4.84 9.30 20.13
N VAL A 121 3.84 8.44 19.92
CA VAL A 121 4.01 6.98 19.94
C VAL A 121 3.87 6.44 18.52
N LEU A 122 4.91 5.78 18.04
CA LEU A 122 4.95 5.07 16.77
C LEU A 122 4.60 3.61 16.98
N LEU A 123 3.69 3.11 16.17
CA LEU A 123 3.20 1.74 16.11
C LEU A 123 3.90 1.05 14.93
N LEU A 124 4.63 -0.02 15.21
CA LEU A 124 5.32 -0.81 14.18
C LEU A 124 4.73 -2.21 14.09
N ASP A 125 4.78 -2.80 12.89
CA ASP A 125 4.24 -4.14 12.60
C ASP A 125 2.79 -4.28 13.09
N ASP A 126 1.91 -3.41 12.58
CA ASP A 126 0.48 -3.34 12.95
C ASP A 126 0.24 -3.16 14.46
N GLY A 127 1.17 -2.45 15.12
CA GLY A 127 1.07 -2.10 16.54
C GLY A 127 1.60 -3.15 17.51
N ARG A 128 2.22 -4.22 17.01
CA ARG A 128 2.92 -5.22 17.83
C ARG A 128 4.07 -4.61 18.61
N LEU A 129 4.82 -3.70 18.00
CA LEU A 129 5.83 -2.91 18.69
C LEU A 129 5.38 -1.46 18.83
N LYS A 130 5.81 -0.83 19.93
CA LYS A 130 5.51 0.58 20.22
C LYS A 130 6.78 1.31 20.61
N LEU A 131 7.08 2.39 19.91
CA LEU A 131 8.23 3.25 20.16
C LEU A 131 7.74 4.65 20.56
N ARG A 132 8.24 5.21 21.66
CA ARG A 132 7.98 6.60 22.03
C ARG A 132 9.10 7.48 21.49
N VAL A 133 8.75 8.53 20.77
CA VAL A 133 9.71 9.54 20.30
C VAL A 133 10.23 10.32 21.50
N GLU A 134 11.53 10.22 21.77
CA GLU A 134 12.21 11.01 22.79
C GLU A 134 12.68 12.34 22.22
N ARG A 135 13.24 12.31 21.00
CA ARG A 135 13.72 13.51 20.32
C ARG A 135 13.88 13.28 18.82
N VAL A 136 13.75 14.36 18.04
CA VAL A 136 14.10 14.39 16.62
C VAL A 136 15.34 15.25 16.42
N PHE A 137 16.33 14.73 15.70
CA PHE A 137 17.57 15.41 15.34
C PHE A 137 17.84 15.26 13.84
N GLY A 138 17.49 16.27 13.06
CA GLY A 138 17.66 16.21 11.60
C GLY A 138 16.85 15.05 11.01
N SER A 139 17.55 14.04 10.48
CA SER A 139 16.94 12.82 9.92
C SER A 139 16.67 11.72 10.95
N GLU A 140 17.20 11.84 12.17
CA GLU A 140 17.11 10.82 13.21
C GLU A 140 15.91 11.07 14.13
N ILE A 141 15.09 10.05 14.31
CA ILE A 141 14.05 9.97 15.33
C ILE A 141 14.57 9.03 16.41
N ARG A 142 14.98 9.58 17.55
CA ARG A 142 15.43 8.80 18.70
C ARG A 142 14.23 8.37 19.52
N THR A 143 14.15 7.08 19.83
CA THR A 143 12.99 6.50 20.47
C THR A 143 13.34 5.59 21.64
N ARG A 144 12.36 5.44 22.52
CA ARG A 144 12.31 4.42 23.58
C ARG A 144 11.33 3.32 23.22
N VAL A 145 11.74 2.07 23.36
CA VAL A 145 10.83 0.93 23.17
C VAL A 145 9.85 0.83 24.34
N LEU A 146 8.55 1.01 24.08
CA LEU A 146 7.49 0.80 25.07
C LEU A 146 7.01 -0.66 25.09
N VAL A 147 6.90 -1.25 23.92
CA VAL A 147 6.53 -2.65 23.71
C VAL A 147 7.54 -3.23 22.72
N GLY A 148 8.37 -4.14 23.22
CA GLY A 148 9.40 -4.83 22.45
C GLY A 148 8.87 -6.01 21.65
N GLY A 149 9.76 -6.64 20.89
CA GLY A 149 9.45 -7.77 20.03
C GLY A 149 10.45 -7.92 18.89
N GLU A 150 10.20 -8.89 18.01
CA GLU A 150 10.95 -9.04 16.76
C GLU A 150 10.47 -7.99 15.74
N LEU A 151 11.41 -7.24 15.17
CA LEU A 151 11.19 -6.27 14.11
C LEU A 151 11.98 -6.70 12.87
N SER A 152 11.28 -7.06 11.80
CA SER A 152 11.86 -7.49 10.53
C SER A 152 11.75 -6.43 9.43
N ASN A 153 12.30 -6.69 8.25
CA ASN A 153 12.33 -5.75 7.13
C ASN A 153 10.95 -5.22 6.69
N ASN A 154 10.91 -3.97 6.22
CA ASN A 154 9.77 -3.37 5.52
C ASN A 154 8.44 -3.35 6.31
N LYS A 155 8.52 -3.36 7.64
CA LYS A 155 7.33 -3.29 8.50
C LYS A 155 6.72 -1.90 8.50
N GLY A 156 5.39 -1.84 8.53
CA GLY A 156 4.63 -0.59 8.54
C GLY A 156 4.85 0.22 9.81
N ILE A 157 4.82 1.53 9.67
CA ILE A 157 4.85 2.51 10.76
C ILE A 157 3.57 3.32 10.71
N ASN A 158 2.90 3.45 11.85
CA ASN A 158 1.80 4.38 12.06
C ASN A 158 2.06 5.24 13.29
N ARG A 159 1.50 6.44 13.35
CA ARG A 159 1.50 7.25 14.58
C ARG A 159 0.21 6.96 15.35
N GLN A 160 0.32 6.66 16.64
CA GLN A 160 -0.84 6.50 17.51
C GLN A 160 -1.63 7.82 17.56
N GLY A 161 -2.94 7.76 17.31
CA GLY A 161 -3.77 8.95 17.15
C GLY A 161 -3.72 9.58 15.74
N GLY A 162 -3.08 8.93 14.77
CA GLY A 162 -3.08 9.34 13.37
C GLY A 162 -2.25 10.59 13.08
N GLY A 163 -2.44 11.18 11.90
CA GLY A 163 -1.92 12.50 11.52
C GLY A 163 -0.48 12.56 10.99
N LEU A 164 0.02 11.47 10.39
CA LEU A 164 1.17 11.54 9.48
C LEU A 164 0.75 12.31 8.22
N THR A 165 1.61 13.16 7.67
CA THR A 165 1.28 14.10 6.58
C THR A 165 1.49 13.51 5.19
N ALA A 166 2.12 12.34 5.06
CA ALA A 166 2.40 11.66 3.79
C ALA A 166 1.25 11.77 2.77
N PRO A 167 1.51 12.26 1.55
CA PRO A 167 0.48 12.55 0.56
C PRO A 167 -0.31 11.29 0.21
N ALA A 168 -1.61 11.42 -0.05
CA ALA A 168 -2.46 10.27 -0.37
C ALA A 168 -2.08 9.60 -1.71
N LEU A 169 -1.54 10.37 -2.66
CA LEU A 169 -0.99 9.86 -3.91
C LEU A 169 0.51 10.16 -3.97
N THR A 170 1.29 9.11 -4.19
CA THR A 170 2.73 9.21 -4.44
C THR A 170 3.00 9.49 -5.92
N ALA A 171 4.25 9.85 -6.26
CA ALA A 171 4.67 9.97 -7.67
C ALA A 171 4.43 8.67 -8.44
N LYS A 172 4.69 7.52 -7.81
CA LYS A 172 4.38 6.20 -8.38
C LYS A 172 2.87 6.05 -8.64
N ASP A 173 2.02 6.42 -7.69
CA ASP A 173 0.56 6.33 -7.88
C ASP A 173 0.08 7.20 -9.05
N MET A 174 0.70 8.36 -9.28
CA MET A 174 0.38 9.22 -10.43
C MET A 174 0.73 8.56 -11.77
N ASP A 175 1.82 7.78 -11.84
CA ASP A 175 2.18 7.00 -13.03
C ASP A 175 1.32 5.73 -13.16
N ASP A 176 0.99 5.09 -12.05
CA ASP A 176 0.06 3.96 -12.00
C ASP A 176 -1.35 4.37 -12.47
N ILE A 177 -1.80 5.59 -12.16
CA ILE A 177 -3.06 6.17 -12.66
C ILE A 177 -3.07 6.22 -14.19
N LYS A 178 -1.98 6.64 -14.83
CA LYS A 178 -1.86 6.65 -16.30
C LYS A 178 -1.94 5.23 -16.85
N THR A 179 -1.29 4.28 -16.17
CA THR A 179 -1.34 2.86 -16.55
C THR A 179 -2.75 2.29 -16.41
N ALA A 180 -3.44 2.58 -15.31
CA ALA A 180 -4.82 2.17 -15.06
C ALA A 180 -5.79 2.76 -16.10
N ALA A 181 -5.60 4.03 -16.48
CA ALA A 181 -6.36 4.67 -17.55
C ALA A 181 -6.09 4.01 -18.91
N ARG A 182 -4.83 3.72 -19.25
CA ARG A 182 -4.43 3.00 -20.48
C ARG A 182 -5.03 1.60 -20.56
N ILE A 183 -5.07 0.89 -19.44
CA ILE A 183 -5.74 -0.41 -19.34
C ILE A 183 -7.25 -0.26 -19.58
N GLY A 184 -7.85 0.86 -19.17
CA GLY A 184 -9.30 1.05 -19.18
C GLY A 184 -9.96 0.29 -18.04
N VAL A 185 -9.41 0.41 -16.82
CA VAL A 185 -10.00 -0.22 -15.63
C VAL A 185 -11.37 0.37 -15.28
N ASP A 186 -12.22 -0.43 -14.66
CA ASP A 186 -13.57 0.00 -14.24
C ASP A 186 -13.54 0.74 -12.89
N PHE A 187 -12.61 0.36 -12.02
CA PHE A 187 -12.47 0.92 -10.68
C PHE A 187 -11.01 1.25 -10.36
N VAL A 188 -10.81 2.30 -9.57
CA VAL A 188 -9.53 2.63 -8.95
C VAL A 188 -9.72 2.80 -7.45
N ALA A 189 -9.03 1.98 -6.66
CA ALA A 189 -8.97 2.14 -5.21
C ALA A 189 -7.77 3.02 -4.83
N VAL A 190 -8.04 4.04 -4.02
CA VAL A 190 -7.05 4.95 -3.46
C VAL A 190 -6.74 4.49 -2.04
N SER A 191 -5.49 4.13 -1.78
CA SER A 191 -5.01 3.70 -0.45
C SER A 191 -4.75 4.88 0.47
N PHE A 192 -5.09 4.73 1.75
CA PHE A 192 -4.87 5.75 2.78
C PHE A 192 -5.34 7.21 2.51
N PRO A 193 -6.46 7.48 1.81
CA PRO A 193 -7.02 8.82 1.72
C PRO A 193 -7.37 9.33 3.11
N LYS A 194 -7.10 10.61 3.36
CA LYS A 194 -7.39 11.27 4.65
C LYS A 194 -8.55 12.25 4.53
N SER A 195 -8.86 12.68 3.31
CA SER A 195 -9.79 13.76 3.06
C SER A 195 -10.54 13.58 1.75
N ALA A 196 -11.66 14.31 1.60
CA ALA A 196 -12.35 14.42 0.33
C ALA A 196 -11.47 15.05 -0.77
N ALA A 197 -10.52 15.92 -0.39
CA ALA A 197 -9.59 16.55 -1.32
C ALA A 197 -8.65 15.53 -1.98
N ASP A 198 -8.19 14.52 -1.23
CA ASP A 198 -7.37 13.43 -1.77
C ASP A 198 -8.11 12.66 -2.87
N MET A 199 -9.38 12.33 -2.61
CA MET A 199 -10.24 11.64 -3.57
C MET A 199 -10.57 12.52 -4.78
N TYR A 200 -10.72 13.84 -4.58
CA TYR A 200 -10.91 14.79 -5.66
C TYR A 200 -9.68 14.87 -6.56
N MET A 201 -8.47 14.93 -5.98
CA MET A 201 -7.21 14.93 -6.73
C MET A 201 -7.06 13.67 -7.57
N ALA A 202 -7.29 12.48 -7.00
CA ALA A 202 -7.29 11.22 -7.75
C ALA A 202 -8.26 11.25 -8.94
N ARG A 203 -9.47 11.82 -8.73
CA ARG A 203 -10.49 11.93 -9.79
C ARG A 203 -10.04 12.83 -10.93
N GLN A 204 -9.42 13.97 -10.62
CA GLN A 204 -8.91 14.89 -11.63
C GLN A 204 -7.78 14.24 -12.44
N LEU A 205 -6.87 13.50 -11.78
CA LEU A 205 -5.80 12.78 -12.47
C LEU A 205 -6.34 11.68 -13.39
N MET A 206 -7.31 10.87 -12.94
CA MET A 206 -7.94 9.86 -13.79
C MET A 206 -8.64 10.49 -15.01
N ARG A 207 -9.37 11.60 -14.82
CA ARG A 207 -10.03 12.32 -15.91
C ARG A 207 -9.05 12.92 -16.90
N ALA A 208 -7.96 13.53 -16.40
CA ALA A 208 -6.90 14.07 -17.24
C ALA A 208 -6.19 12.96 -18.05
N ALA A 209 -6.11 11.76 -17.50
CA ALA A 209 -5.61 10.57 -18.20
C ALA A 209 -6.65 9.92 -19.15
N GLY A 210 -7.84 10.50 -19.31
CA GLY A 210 -8.89 10.01 -20.21
C GLY A 210 -9.75 8.87 -19.66
N SER A 211 -9.71 8.60 -18.35
CA SER A 211 -10.47 7.52 -17.72
C SER A 211 -11.77 8.00 -17.08
N THR A 212 -12.79 7.13 -17.14
CA THR A 212 -14.09 7.28 -16.47
C THR A 212 -14.26 6.33 -15.28
N ALA A 213 -13.20 5.65 -14.86
CA ALA A 213 -13.24 4.67 -13.78
C ALA A 213 -13.84 5.25 -12.49
N LEU A 214 -14.59 4.41 -11.76
CA LEU A 214 -15.14 4.78 -10.47
C LEU A 214 -14.06 4.70 -9.39
N LEU A 215 -14.07 5.66 -8.46
CA LEU A 215 -13.10 5.70 -7.36
C LEU A 215 -13.64 5.05 -6.10
N ILE A 216 -12.77 4.30 -5.42
CA ILE A 216 -13.03 3.67 -4.13
C ILE A 216 -12.03 4.23 -3.12
N ALA A 217 -12.50 4.79 -2.00
CA ALA A 217 -11.66 5.20 -0.90
C ALA A 217 -11.40 4.00 0.03
N LYS A 218 -10.14 3.65 0.29
CA LYS A 218 -9.79 2.63 1.28
C LYS A 218 -9.66 3.28 2.66
N ILE A 219 -10.65 3.07 3.51
CA ILE A 219 -10.70 3.68 4.86
C ILE A 219 -9.76 2.89 5.80
N GLU A 220 -8.50 3.31 5.82
CA GLU A 220 -7.40 2.64 6.55
C GLU A 220 -6.73 3.56 7.57
N ARG A 221 -7.20 4.81 7.67
CA ARG A 221 -6.77 5.81 8.64
C ARG A 221 -8.03 6.36 9.30
N THR A 222 -8.02 6.38 10.63
CA THR A 222 -9.02 7.02 11.49
C THR A 222 -8.36 8.14 12.26
#